data_AF-A0A2E8ZSK5-F1
#
_entry.id   AF-A0A2E8ZSK5-F1
#
_cell.length_a   1.000
_cell.length_b   1.000
_cell.length_c   1.000
_cell.angle_alpha   90.00
_cell.angle_beta   90.00
_cell.angle_gamma   90.00
#
_symmetry.space_group_name_H-M   'P 1'
#
loop_
_entity.id
_entity.type
_entity.pdbx_description
1 polymer ?
#
loop_
_entity_poly.entity_id
_entity_poly.type
_entity_poly.pdbx_seq_one_letter_code
_entity_poly.pdbx_strand_id
1 'polypeptide(L)'
;MNNRTIFIFLLSLALSGCFTGSDSSDAVAKDDTDTTTENPAAESGDSEAGEDASPVNNDDLVFGTMSNITADRKDNIVPYVPPQCYTDPVSENGDIHNPCYACHTESKRPNFLNDVDVQLEYGFPDTALKNNWSNVYKDRTAAVAAISDEEILNYVREDNYKTADGRIILAEKLHNVPASWDRDSNGSWDGYIPDLYMDFDENGFDKDPQGGYTGWRVFAYYPFLGTFMPTNGSTDDVMIRLPPAFRELSEGQFDVETYMVNMAVVEAMMKEKDITINEVDENRYGVDLDKNGVLGKTTTIKYEWAPLNNVYMHYVGQAGVLADSGKIKMAARLFPTGTEFIHSVRYIDVDADGRTKMAARMKELRYSRKHGWRDYYALRNIVDDELKERHDFPGRVKEIVGNMETGLFQKQGWTYQGFIEDDAGQLRPQSYEETYFCMGCHGYIGASNDTVISFNRKLDHGSFRNSWYHWLEKDLSGIADPAREDGQGEYAYYLEQNPTGNEYRNNDEVLNKFFDADGHKKPEAFNKLESDISYLLMPSAERALMLNKAYKVIVDEQSFDEGREGVVKPLNAIHHEVELDQPTGVKDVLSYY
;
A
#
# COMPACT_ATOMS: atom_id res chain seq x y z
N MET A 1 7.97 0.42 -64.92
CA MET A 1 9.02 -0.28 -65.71
C MET A 1 10.27 0.59 -65.79
N ASN A 2 11.31 0.29 -65.03
CA ASN A 2 12.71 0.25 -65.50
C ASN A 2 13.66 -0.14 -64.36
N ASN A 3 14.63 -1.00 -64.67
CA ASN A 3 15.63 -1.51 -63.72
C ASN A 3 16.83 -0.55 -63.58
N ARG A 4 17.55 -0.63 -62.45
CA ARG A 4 18.99 -1.00 -62.43
C ARG A 4 19.60 -1.14 -61.02
N THR A 5 19.94 -2.40 -60.71
CA THR A 5 21.20 -2.95 -60.16
C THR A 5 22.24 -2.03 -59.51
N ILE A 6 22.76 -2.44 -58.33
CA ILE A 6 24.18 -2.50 -57.88
C ILE A 6 24.17 -3.21 -56.50
N PHE A 7 24.59 -4.48 -56.38
CA PHE A 7 25.95 -5.06 -56.23
C PHE A 7 26.37 -5.27 -54.76
N ILE A 8 26.68 -6.54 -54.43
CA ILE A 8 27.09 -7.05 -53.11
C ILE A 8 28.62 -7.15 -53.05
N PHE A 9 29.23 -6.89 -51.88
CA PHE A 9 30.44 -7.63 -51.47
C PHE A 9 30.47 -7.86 -49.94
N LEU A 10 31.21 -8.90 -49.54
CA LEU A 10 31.20 -9.56 -48.22
C LEU A 10 32.55 -9.39 -47.48
N LEU A 11 32.61 -9.94 -46.24
CA LEU A 11 33.80 -10.20 -45.39
C LEU A 11 34.48 -8.97 -44.71
N SER A 12 35.12 -9.07 -43.54
CA SER A 12 35.02 -9.97 -42.37
C SER A 12 36.07 -9.63 -41.28
N LEU A 13 35.72 -9.86 -40.00
CA LEU A 13 36.57 -10.30 -38.87
C LEU A 13 37.83 -9.51 -38.38
N ALA A 14 37.87 -9.36 -37.05
CA ALA A 14 38.95 -9.78 -36.12
C ALA A 14 40.04 -8.81 -35.57
N LEU A 15 39.95 -8.64 -34.23
CA LEU A 15 40.99 -8.69 -33.18
C LEU A 15 42.17 -7.69 -33.07
N SER A 16 42.24 -7.06 -31.88
CA SER A 16 43.40 -6.89 -30.97
C SER A 16 44.58 -5.94 -31.26
N GLY A 17 45.02 -5.22 -30.22
CA GLY A 17 46.44 -4.78 -30.10
C GLY A 17 46.69 -3.44 -29.35
N CYS A 18 47.17 -3.52 -28.11
CA CYS A 18 47.48 -2.42 -27.16
C CYS A 18 48.71 -1.52 -27.49
N PHE A 19 48.91 -0.47 -26.64
CA PHE A 19 50.12 0.38 -26.42
C PHE A 19 50.47 1.42 -27.53
N THR A 20 50.98 2.66 -27.31
CA THR A 20 51.30 3.56 -26.16
C THR A 20 50.79 5.01 -26.47
N GLY A 21 50.91 6.10 -25.67
CA GLY A 21 51.36 6.34 -24.29
C GLY A 21 52.49 7.39 -24.14
N SER A 22 52.19 8.64 -23.71
CA SER A 22 53.19 9.67 -23.31
C SER A 22 52.63 10.89 -22.50
N ASP A 23 52.90 10.88 -21.19
CA ASP A 23 53.32 11.94 -20.23
C ASP A 23 53.01 13.44 -20.39
N SER A 24 52.47 14.03 -19.30
CA SER A 24 53.10 15.09 -18.46
C SER A 24 52.15 15.42 -17.28
N SER A 25 52.42 15.00 -16.04
CA SER A 25 53.38 15.52 -15.06
C SER A 25 52.96 16.85 -14.39
N ASP A 26 52.52 16.77 -13.14
CA ASP A 26 53.14 17.52 -12.03
C ASP A 26 52.79 16.86 -10.69
N ALA A 27 53.72 16.88 -9.74
CA ALA A 27 53.63 16.16 -8.46
C ALA A 27 54.21 17.00 -7.32
N VAL A 28 53.66 16.86 -6.10
CA VAL A 28 54.28 17.41 -4.88
C VAL A 28 54.20 16.42 -3.72
N ALA A 29 55.40 16.02 -3.27
CA ALA A 29 55.80 15.54 -1.94
C ALA A 29 55.08 14.35 -1.26
N LYS A 30 55.88 13.30 -1.01
CA LYS A 30 55.68 12.27 0.01
C LYS A 30 56.05 12.80 1.41
N ASP A 31 55.64 12.07 2.44
CA ASP A 31 56.59 11.66 3.49
C ASP A 31 56.41 10.15 3.76
N ASP A 32 57.53 9.41 3.90
CA ASP A 32 57.54 7.95 4.09
C ASP A 32 58.05 7.61 5.50
N THR A 33 57.39 6.70 6.21
CA THR A 33 58.08 5.83 7.19
C THR A 33 57.62 4.39 7.03
N ASP A 34 58.59 3.52 6.77
CA ASP A 34 58.45 2.10 6.48
C ASP A 34 58.83 1.26 7.72
N THR A 35 57.98 0.30 8.09
CA THR A 35 58.41 -0.93 8.78
C THR A 35 57.58 -2.11 8.29
N THR A 36 58.24 -2.97 7.52
CA THR A 36 57.76 -4.29 7.08
C THR A 36 57.61 -5.28 8.24
N THR A 37 56.57 -6.12 8.19
CA THR A 37 56.67 -7.57 8.49
C THR A 37 55.53 -8.37 7.85
N GLU A 38 55.96 -9.40 7.14
CA GLU A 38 55.31 -10.65 6.69
C GLU A 38 53.85 -10.97 7.07
N ASN A 39 53.11 -11.42 6.05
CA ASN A 39 51.79 -12.02 6.13
C ASN A 39 51.91 -13.56 6.18
N PRO A 40 51.19 -14.25 7.09
CA PRO A 40 50.71 -15.60 6.82
C PRO A 40 49.19 -15.71 6.96
N ALA A 41 48.60 -16.59 6.13
CA ALA A 41 47.17 -16.80 6.05
C ALA A 41 46.53 -17.29 7.37
N ALA A 42 45.33 -16.78 7.65
CA ALA A 42 44.28 -17.43 8.42
C ALA A 42 43.09 -17.57 7.45
N GLU A 43 42.71 -18.79 7.05
CA GLU A 43 41.75 -19.65 7.77
C GLU A 43 40.39 -18.98 7.96
N SER A 44 39.40 -19.52 7.22
CA SER A 44 37.99 -19.20 7.34
C SER A 44 37.45 -19.66 8.68
N GLY A 45 37.17 -18.71 9.57
CA GLY A 45 36.30 -18.93 10.73
C GLY A 45 34.89 -18.49 10.41
N ASP A 46 33.92 -19.39 10.58
CA ASP A 46 32.52 -19.00 10.71
C ASP A 46 32.39 -18.06 11.92
N SER A 47 31.90 -16.84 11.70
CA SER A 47 31.47 -15.97 12.79
C SER A 47 30.03 -16.29 13.13
N GLU A 48 29.82 -16.97 14.25
CA GLU A 48 28.51 -17.02 14.90
C GLU A 48 27.98 -15.59 15.07
N ALA A 49 26.70 -15.37 14.75
CA ALA A 49 26.07 -14.08 14.90
C ALA A 49 26.06 -13.70 16.39
N GLY A 50 26.71 -12.59 16.74
CA GLY A 50 26.64 -12.06 18.09
C GLY A 50 25.24 -11.52 18.35
N GLU A 51 24.60 -12.01 19.42
CA GLU A 51 23.42 -11.36 20.00
C GLU A 51 23.83 -9.95 20.45
N ASP A 52 23.40 -8.93 19.69
CA ASP A 52 23.66 -7.54 20.06
C ASP A 52 22.81 -7.19 21.28
N ALA A 53 23.40 -6.47 22.23
CA ALA A 53 22.75 -6.23 23.52
C ALA A 53 21.50 -5.35 23.32
N SER A 54 20.32 -5.87 23.68
CA SER A 54 19.05 -5.16 23.52
C SER A 54 19.14 -3.73 24.07
N PRO A 55 18.62 -2.72 23.35
CA PRO A 55 18.57 -1.35 23.85
C PRO A 55 17.83 -1.27 25.18
N VAL A 56 18.15 -0.26 25.99
CA VAL A 56 17.63 -0.16 27.36
C VAL A 56 16.11 0.06 27.33
N ASN A 57 15.36 -1.01 27.62
CA ASN A 57 13.93 -0.91 27.87
C ASN A 57 13.68 0.05 29.05
N ASN A 58 12.76 0.99 28.85
CA ASN A 58 12.15 1.81 29.89
C ASN A 58 10.65 1.45 29.95
N ASP A 59 9.94 1.87 31.00
CA ASP A 59 8.53 1.46 31.23
C ASP A 59 7.59 1.71 30.02
N ASP A 60 7.91 2.69 29.15
CA ASP A 60 7.15 3.03 27.94
C ASP A 60 7.69 2.45 26.62
N LEU A 61 8.99 2.11 26.56
CA LEU A 61 9.69 1.74 25.32
C LEU A 61 10.26 0.34 25.48
N VAL A 62 9.64 -0.63 24.80
CA VAL A 62 9.98 -2.04 24.87
C VAL A 62 10.33 -2.53 23.47
N PHE A 63 11.48 -3.17 23.34
CA PHE A 63 11.92 -3.79 22.11
C PHE A 63 11.72 -5.30 22.19
N GLY A 64 11.22 -5.89 21.09
CA GLY A 64 11.17 -7.32 20.89
C GLY A 64 12.54 -7.97 20.70
N THR A 65 12.54 -9.20 20.19
CA THR A 65 13.73 -9.91 19.72
C THR A 65 14.42 -9.07 18.64
N MET A 66 15.61 -8.57 18.95
CA MET A 66 16.38 -7.71 18.05
C MET A 66 17.01 -8.53 16.91
N SER A 67 16.31 -8.61 15.78
CA SER A 67 16.87 -9.09 14.52
C SER A 67 17.60 -7.96 13.79
N ASN A 68 18.66 -8.31 13.05
CA ASN A 68 19.29 -7.38 12.11
C ASN A 68 18.46 -7.34 10.83
N ILE A 69 17.76 -6.22 10.62
CA ILE A 69 16.88 -5.97 9.48
C ILE A 69 17.53 -5.10 8.39
N THR A 70 18.81 -4.70 8.55
CA THR A 70 19.52 -3.78 7.64
C THR A 70 19.90 -4.41 6.29
N ALA A 71 19.65 -5.71 6.11
CA ALA A 71 20.03 -6.44 4.93
C ALA A 71 19.15 -6.10 3.70
N ASP A 72 19.79 -5.59 2.63
CA ASP A 72 19.15 -5.39 1.31
C ASP A 72 19.01 -6.71 0.52
N ARG A 73 18.80 -7.85 1.19
CA ARG A 73 18.76 -9.17 0.55
C ARG A 73 17.44 -9.88 0.81
N LYS A 74 17.22 -10.94 0.05
CA LYS A 74 15.94 -11.61 -0.10
C LYS A 74 16.07 -13.12 0.14
N ASP A 75 15.41 -13.67 1.15
CA ASP A 75 15.17 -15.11 1.25
C ASP A 75 13.96 -15.49 0.35
N ASN A 76 12.89 -14.69 0.34
CA ASN A 76 11.89 -14.67 -0.73
C ASN A 76 12.31 -13.67 -1.82
N ILE A 77 12.84 -14.16 -2.94
CA ILE A 77 13.37 -13.31 -4.03
C ILE A 77 12.30 -12.51 -4.81
N VAL A 78 11.00 -12.82 -4.61
CA VAL A 78 9.83 -12.30 -5.33
C VAL A 78 8.66 -11.93 -4.41
N PRO A 79 8.88 -11.16 -3.32
CA PRO A 79 7.83 -10.91 -2.32
C PRO A 79 6.72 -9.98 -2.86
N TYR A 80 6.95 -9.33 -4.00
CA TYR A 80 5.94 -8.57 -4.75
C TYR A 80 4.91 -9.44 -5.49
N VAL A 81 4.99 -10.78 -5.39
CA VAL A 81 3.95 -11.72 -5.83
C VAL A 81 3.29 -12.29 -4.57
N PRO A 82 2.20 -11.68 -4.05
CA PRO A 82 1.57 -12.09 -2.80
C PRO A 82 1.01 -13.52 -2.83
N PRO A 83 0.80 -14.18 -1.67
CA PRO A 83 0.26 -15.53 -1.62
C PRO A 83 -1.10 -15.68 -2.32
N GLN A 84 -1.90 -14.61 -2.34
CA GLN A 84 -3.16 -14.49 -3.09
C GLN A 84 -3.02 -14.97 -4.55
N CYS A 85 -1.91 -14.63 -5.22
CA CYS A 85 -1.69 -14.92 -6.63
C CYS A 85 -1.48 -16.41 -6.93
N TYR A 86 -1.12 -17.23 -5.94
CA TYR A 86 -0.94 -18.69 -6.10
C TYR A 86 -2.22 -19.49 -5.88
N THR A 87 -3.35 -18.82 -5.63
CA THR A 87 -4.65 -19.49 -5.46
C THR A 87 -5.07 -20.15 -6.78
N ASP A 88 -5.43 -21.43 -6.74
CA ASP A 88 -6.07 -22.15 -7.86
C ASP A 88 -7.49 -21.60 -8.06
N PRO A 89 -7.87 -20.97 -9.20
CA PRO A 89 -9.24 -20.49 -9.39
C PRO A 89 -10.28 -21.61 -9.53
N VAL A 90 -9.87 -22.85 -9.79
CA VAL A 90 -10.79 -23.99 -9.91
C VAL A 90 -10.91 -24.70 -8.56
N SER A 91 -12.14 -24.97 -8.14
CA SER A 91 -12.42 -25.74 -6.93
C SER A 91 -12.59 -27.24 -7.22
N GLU A 92 -12.59 -28.08 -6.18
CA GLU A 92 -12.60 -29.56 -6.31
C GLU A 92 -13.80 -30.12 -7.10
N ASN A 93 -14.92 -29.38 -7.16
CA ASN A 93 -16.11 -29.76 -7.91
C ASN A 93 -16.12 -29.23 -9.38
N GLY A 94 -15.15 -28.39 -9.76
CA GLY A 94 -15.02 -27.76 -11.07
C GLY A 94 -15.59 -26.34 -11.18
N ASP A 95 -16.13 -25.76 -10.11
CA ASP A 95 -16.58 -24.36 -10.10
C ASP A 95 -15.37 -23.40 -10.15
N ILE A 96 -15.50 -22.32 -10.93
CA ILE A 96 -14.46 -21.30 -11.13
C ILE A 96 -14.73 -20.11 -10.21
N HIS A 97 -13.70 -19.69 -9.48
CA HIS A 97 -13.68 -18.52 -8.62
C HIS A 97 -12.56 -17.58 -9.06
N ASN A 98 -12.92 -16.44 -9.65
CA ASN A 98 -11.96 -15.45 -10.13
C ASN A 98 -11.91 -14.27 -9.14
N PRO A 99 -10.94 -14.21 -8.22
CA PRO A 99 -10.65 -13.00 -7.45
C PRO A 99 -9.65 -12.09 -8.17
N CYS A 100 -8.88 -12.64 -9.12
CA CYS A 100 -7.80 -11.95 -9.83
C CYS A 100 -8.26 -10.65 -10.49
N TYR A 101 -9.49 -10.61 -11.02
CA TYR A 101 -10.03 -9.44 -11.70
C TYR A 101 -10.09 -8.18 -10.82
N ALA A 102 -10.19 -8.32 -9.49
CA ALA A 102 -10.24 -7.18 -8.58
C ALA A 102 -8.95 -6.35 -8.67
N CYS A 103 -7.81 -7.01 -8.91
CA CYS A 103 -6.51 -6.39 -9.10
C CYS A 103 -6.18 -6.19 -10.59
N HIS A 104 -6.28 -7.27 -11.36
CA HIS A 104 -5.83 -7.38 -12.75
C HIS A 104 -6.99 -7.13 -13.70
N THR A 105 -7.14 -5.90 -14.17
CA THR A 105 -8.31 -5.41 -14.92
C THR A 105 -7.84 -4.52 -16.08
N GLU A 106 -8.71 -4.15 -17.01
CA GLU A 106 -8.39 -3.10 -17.98
C GLU A 106 -8.07 -1.78 -17.23
N SER A 107 -6.80 -1.37 -17.28
CA SER A 107 -6.31 -0.19 -16.58
C SER A 107 -6.95 1.08 -17.10
N LYS A 108 -7.24 1.99 -16.17
CA LYS A 108 -7.64 3.35 -16.51
C LYS A 108 -6.49 4.34 -16.33
N ARG A 109 -6.43 5.29 -17.27
CA ARG A 109 -6.02 6.70 -17.08
C ARG A 109 -5.69 7.00 -15.59
N PRO A 110 -4.46 7.18 -15.05
CA PRO A 110 -3.12 7.23 -15.62
C PRO A 110 -2.32 5.95 -15.44
N ASN A 111 -2.95 4.89 -14.92
CA ASN A 111 -2.41 3.55 -15.03
C ASN A 111 -2.53 3.10 -16.49
N PHE A 112 -1.50 2.42 -16.98
CA PHE A 112 -1.46 1.87 -18.33
C PHE A 112 -1.09 0.37 -18.32
N LEU A 113 -0.92 -0.21 -17.13
CA LEU A 113 -0.66 -1.64 -16.96
C LEU A 113 -1.96 -2.41 -17.19
N ASN A 114 -2.17 -2.85 -18.43
CA ASN A 114 -3.21 -3.80 -18.77
C ASN A 114 -2.62 -5.21 -18.59
N ASP A 115 -3.02 -5.89 -17.53
CA ASP A 115 -2.50 -7.18 -17.07
C ASP A 115 -3.62 -8.23 -16.92
N VAL A 116 -4.70 -8.09 -17.70
CA VAL A 116 -5.88 -8.98 -17.70
C VAL A 116 -5.56 -10.43 -18.07
N ASP A 117 -4.44 -10.66 -18.76
CA ASP A 117 -3.85 -11.96 -19.05
C ASP A 117 -3.58 -12.80 -17.80
N VAL A 118 -3.22 -12.15 -16.68
CA VAL A 118 -2.98 -12.79 -15.37
C VAL A 118 -4.25 -13.43 -14.79
N GLN A 119 -5.45 -13.10 -15.29
CA GLN A 119 -6.66 -13.85 -14.93
C GLN A 119 -6.69 -15.25 -15.56
N LEU A 120 -6.07 -15.44 -16.73
CA LEU A 120 -6.20 -16.64 -17.57
C LEU A 120 -5.03 -17.61 -17.44
N GLU A 121 -3.83 -17.11 -17.13
CA GLU A 121 -2.61 -17.91 -17.01
C GLU A 121 -1.64 -17.38 -15.94
N TYR A 122 -0.86 -18.27 -15.33
CA TYR A 122 0.17 -17.93 -14.35
C TYR A 122 1.43 -17.37 -15.03
N GLY A 123 1.32 -16.14 -15.55
CA GLY A 123 2.41 -15.39 -16.20
C GLY A 123 3.48 -14.86 -15.23
N PHE A 124 4.02 -15.74 -14.38
CA PHE A 124 5.04 -15.43 -13.37
C PHE A 124 6.46 -15.53 -13.94
N PRO A 125 7.44 -14.75 -13.44
CA PRO A 125 8.85 -15.01 -13.72
C PRO A 125 9.29 -16.35 -13.12
N ASP A 126 10.27 -17.03 -13.73
CA ASP A 126 10.72 -18.39 -13.37
C ASP A 126 10.88 -18.63 -11.84
N THR A 127 11.42 -17.65 -11.13
CA THR A 127 11.67 -17.69 -9.68
C THR A 127 10.42 -17.59 -8.80
N ALA A 128 9.29 -17.15 -9.36
CA ALA A 128 7.98 -17.08 -8.74
C ALA A 128 7.07 -18.23 -9.17
N LEU A 129 7.54 -19.19 -9.98
CA LEU A 129 6.77 -20.41 -10.23
C LEU A 129 6.59 -21.24 -8.97
N LYS A 130 7.56 -21.20 -8.05
CA LYS A 130 7.46 -21.76 -6.71
C LYS A 130 6.92 -20.72 -5.72
N ASN A 131 5.91 -21.10 -4.95
CA ASN A 131 5.40 -20.31 -3.85
C ASN A 131 6.38 -20.31 -2.66
N ASN A 132 6.83 -19.12 -2.26
CA ASN A 132 7.78 -18.94 -1.15
C ASN A 132 7.08 -18.60 0.19
N TRP A 133 5.76 -18.42 0.20
CA TRP A 133 5.00 -18.05 1.39
C TRP A 133 4.68 -19.27 2.26
N SER A 134 5.65 -19.69 3.07
CA SER A 134 5.54 -20.85 3.97
C SER A 134 4.33 -20.78 4.93
N ASN A 135 3.96 -19.58 5.40
CA ASN A 135 2.94 -19.41 6.44
C ASN A 135 1.52 -19.84 6.04
N VAL A 136 1.21 -19.94 4.74
CA VAL A 136 -0.08 -20.42 4.23
C VAL A 136 -0.28 -21.93 4.42
N TYR A 137 0.81 -22.67 4.67
CA TYR A 137 0.81 -24.14 4.82
C TYR A 137 0.95 -24.62 6.27
N LYS A 138 1.13 -23.71 7.23
CA LYS A 138 1.30 -24.06 8.65
C LYS A 138 -0.06 -24.34 9.32
N ASP A 139 -0.11 -25.39 10.14
CA ASP A 139 -1.25 -25.63 11.04
C ASP A 139 -0.99 -24.95 12.39
N ARG A 140 -1.76 -23.88 12.65
CA ARG A 140 -1.71 -23.10 13.89
C ARG A 140 -2.87 -23.45 14.84
N THR A 141 -3.67 -24.47 14.55
CA THR A 141 -4.86 -24.85 15.34
C THR A 141 -4.53 -25.02 16.82
N ALA A 142 -3.41 -25.67 17.16
CA ALA A 142 -3.01 -25.90 18.55
C ALA A 142 -2.53 -24.61 19.25
N ALA A 143 -1.79 -23.75 18.55
CA ALA A 143 -1.31 -22.47 19.10
C ALA A 143 -2.47 -21.48 19.30
N VAL A 144 -3.36 -21.36 18.31
CA VAL A 144 -4.58 -20.55 18.39
C VAL A 144 -5.52 -21.02 19.51
N ALA A 145 -5.62 -22.33 19.75
CA ALA A 145 -6.42 -22.88 20.84
C ALA A 145 -5.79 -22.68 22.24
N ALA A 146 -4.48 -22.41 22.33
CA ALA A 146 -3.80 -22.13 23.60
C ALA A 146 -4.06 -20.70 24.10
N ILE A 147 -4.24 -19.73 23.19
CA ILE A 147 -4.55 -18.34 23.51
C ILE A 147 -6.02 -18.24 23.93
N SER A 148 -6.29 -17.72 25.13
CA SER A 148 -7.67 -17.56 25.62
C SER A 148 -8.39 -16.36 24.99
N ASP A 149 -9.73 -16.34 25.03
CA ASP A 149 -10.52 -15.19 24.54
C ASP A 149 -10.27 -13.93 25.39
N GLU A 150 -10.11 -14.09 26.70
CA GLU A 150 -9.80 -12.99 27.63
C GLU A 150 -8.42 -12.40 27.34
N GLU A 151 -7.41 -13.25 27.14
CA GLU A 151 -6.04 -12.87 26.80
C GLU A 151 -5.97 -12.09 25.49
N ILE A 152 -6.56 -12.59 24.39
CA ILE A 152 -6.51 -11.88 23.11
C ILE A 152 -7.34 -10.58 23.15
N LEU A 153 -8.45 -10.53 23.90
CA LEU A 153 -9.20 -9.28 24.07
C LEU A 153 -8.43 -8.24 24.87
N ASN A 154 -7.69 -8.64 25.91
CA ASN A 154 -6.82 -7.73 26.65
C ASN A 154 -5.69 -7.23 25.76
N TYR A 155 -5.05 -8.13 24.99
CA TYR A 155 -4.00 -7.82 24.03
C TYR A 155 -4.44 -6.73 23.03
N VAL A 156 -5.52 -6.96 22.26
CA VAL A 156 -5.93 -6.03 21.18
C VAL A 156 -6.46 -4.67 21.69
N ARG A 157 -6.80 -4.55 22.97
CA ARG A 157 -7.28 -3.31 23.61
C ARG A 157 -6.15 -2.41 24.11
N GLU A 158 -4.92 -2.91 24.17
CA GLU A 158 -3.74 -2.11 24.49
C GLU A 158 -3.35 -1.23 23.30
N ASP A 159 -3.07 0.06 23.55
CA ASP A 159 -2.51 0.98 22.55
C ASP A 159 -0.99 0.76 22.48
N ASN A 160 -0.51 0.18 21.39
CA ASN A 160 0.92 -0.04 21.13
C ASN A 160 1.54 1.05 20.23
N TYR A 161 0.81 2.12 19.95
CA TYR A 161 1.25 3.24 19.14
C TYR A 161 1.58 4.48 19.98
N LYS A 162 0.78 4.76 21.02
CA LYS A 162 0.98 5.87 21.94
C LYS A 162 1.22 5.42 23.37
N THR A 163 2.16 6.12 24.01
CA THR A 163 2.38 6.10 25.45
C THR A 163 1.20 6.74 26.21
N ALA A 164 1.11 6.49 27.52
CA ALA A 164 0.05 7.06 28.35
C ALA A 164 0.09 8.60 28.46
N ASP A 165 1.24 9.23 28.19
CA ASP A 165 1.40 10.69 28.10
C ASP A 165 1.28 11.25 26.66
N GLY A 166 0.96 10.39 25.69
CA GLY A 166 0.61 10.79 24.32
C GLY A 166 1.77 10.94 23.33
N ARG A 167 3.01 10.57 23.71
CA ARG A 167 4.13 10.43 22.77
C ARG A 167 3.94 9.21 21.87
N ILE A 168 4.35 9.33 20.61
CA ILE A 168 4.30 8.23 19.64
C ILE A 168 5.50 7.31 19.87
N ILE A 169 5.24 6.07 20.29
CA ILE A 169 6.26 5.09 20.73
C ILE A 169 7.31 4.85 19.64
N LEU A 170 6.86 4.62 18.41
CA LEU A 170 7.73 4.37 17.27
C LEU A 170 8.60 5.60 16.94
N ALA A 171 8.09 6.83 17.08
CA ALA A 171 8.88 8.03 16.82
C ALA A 171 10.04 8.16 17.84
N GLU A 172 9.78 7.88 19.12
CA GLU A 172 10.81 7.87 20.18
C GLU A 172 11.89 6.81 19.91
N LYS A 173 11.50 5.61 19.44
CA LYS A 173 12.44 4.55 19.01
C LYS A 173 13.30 4.99 17.82
N LEU A 174 12.73 5.62 16.80
CA LEU A 174 13.46 6.02 15.58
C LEU A 174 14.35 7.26 15.80
N HIS A 175 13.98 8.16 16.71
CA HIS A 175 14.87 9.23 17.17
C HIS A 175 16.10 8.73 17.95
N ASN A 176 16.08 7.49 18.45
CA ASN A 176 17.17 6.83 19.16
C ASN A 176 17.43 5.45 18.53
N VAL A 177 17.60 5.43 17.20
CA VAL A 177 17.63 4.20 16.39
C VAL A 177 18.67 3.18 16.92
N PRO A 178 18.28 1.91 17.16
CA PRO A 178 19.23 0.85 17.51
C PRO A 178 20.15 0.50 16.33
N ALA A 179 21.39 0.07 16.61
CA ALA A 179 22.36 -0.30 15.57
C ALA A 179 21.87 -1.40 14.60
N SER A 180 21.02 -2.31 15.07
CA SER A 180 20.38 -3.36 14.26
C SER A 180 19.33 -2.85 13.26
N TRP A 181 18.92 -1.58 13.39
CA TRP A 181 17.97 -0.86 12.53
C TRP A 181 18.61 0.36 11.83
N ASP A 182 19.90 0.62 12.06
CA ASP A 182 20.68 1.71 11.47
C ASP A 182 21.53 1.13 10.33
N ARG A 183 21.08 1.30 9.09
CA ARG A 183 21.63 0.54 7.95
C ARG A 183 22.97 1.10 7.48
N ASP A 184 23.18 2.41 7.55
CA ASP A 184 24.44 3.04 7.14
C ASP A 184 25.38 3.33 8.32
N SER A 185 24.94 3.06 9.56
CA SER A 185 25.66 3.26 10.82
C SER A 185 25.92 4.74 11.14
N ASN A 186 25.02 5.65 10.73
CA ASN A 186 25.14 7.09 10.99
C ASN A 186 24.54 7.54 12.34
N GLY A 187 23.79 6.68 13.03
CA GLY A 187 23.15 6.94 14.32
C GLY A 187 21.84 7.72 14.26
N SER A 188 21.23 7.85 13.08
CA SER A 188 19.97 8.55 12.81
C SER A 188 19.08 7.72 11.88
N TRP A 189 17.77 7.91 11.95
CA TRP A 189 16.83 7.30 11.00
C TRP A 189 16.57 8.25 9.83
N ASP A 190 16.99 7.88 8.62
CA ASP A 190 16.81 8.69 7.39
C ASP A 190 15.40 8.59 6.77
N GLY A 191 14.51 7.78 7.35
CA GLY A 191 13.16 7.51 6.85
C GLY A 191 12.06 8.44 7.32
N TYR A 192 10.82 7.96 7.21
CA TYR A 192 9.68 8.59 7.86
C TYR A 192 9.73 8.33 9.37
N ILE A 193 9.61 9.40 10.15
CA ILE A 193 9.39 9.34 11.61
C ILE A 193 7.91 9.70 11.85
N PRO A 194 7.12 8.82 12.51
CA PRO A 194 5.70 9.06 12.77
C PRO A 194 5.39 10.38 13.48
N ASP A 195 4.48 11.15 12.88
CA ASP A 195 4.03 12.47 13.34
C ASP A 195 2.50 12.65 13.27
N LEU A 196 1.78 11.52 13.33
CA LEU A 196 0.33 11.42 13.36
C LEU A 196 -0.11 11.07 14.79
N TYR A 197 -0.86 11.93 15.47
CA TYR A 197 -1.26 11.66 16.87
C TYR A 197 -2.59 10.91 16.97
N MET A 198 -3.35 10.83 15.89
CA MET A 198 -4.69 10.24 15.82
C MET A 198 -5.67 10.94 16.78
N ASP A 199 -5.55 12.26 16.90
CA ASP A 199 -6.49 13.13 17.61
C ASP A 199 -7.21 14.01 16.57
N PHE A 200 -8.30 13.48 16.02
CA PHE A 200 -8.99 14.08 14.87
C PHE A 200 -10.08 15.06 15.29
N ASP A 201 -10.06 16.26 14.70
CA ASP A 201 -11.13 17.24 14.85
C ASP A 201 -12.40 16.87 14.04
N GLU A 202 -13.44 17.70 14.12
CA GLU A 202 -14.71 17.44 13.45
C GLU A 202 -14.67 17.46 11.90
N ASN A 203 -13.57 17.93 11.33
CA ASN A 203 -13.29 17.94 9.89
C ASN A 203 -12.26 16.85 9.51
N GLY A 204 -11.93 15.95 10.43
CA GLY A 204 -10.98 14.84 10.25
C GLY A 204 -9.51 15.27 10.27
N PHE A 205 -9.17 16.48 10.73
CA PHE A 205 -7.77 16.92 10.82
C PHE A 205 -7.12 16.49 12.12
N ASP A 206 -5.93 15.90 12.02
CA ASP A 206 -5.13 15.46 13.16
C ASP A 206 -4.50 16.64 13.92
N LYS A 207 -4.45 16.49 15.25
CA LYS A 207 -3.96 17.48 16.22
C LYS A 207 -2.71 17.00 16.95
N ASP A 208 -1.72 17.89 17.05
CA ASP A 208 -0.61 17.67 17.99
C ASP A 208 -1.07 17.89 19.46
N PRO A 209 -0.30 17.43 20.48
CA PRO A 209 -0.67 17.59 21.89
C PRO A 209 -0.68 19.06 22.38
N GLN A 210 -0.34 20.04 21.54
CA GLN A 210 -0.47 21.47 21.80
C GLN A 210 -1.70 22.08 21.10
N GLY A 211 -2.49 21.28 20.35
CA GLY A 211 -3.68 21.68 19.60
C GLY A 211 -3.40 22.26 18.20
N GLY A 212 -2.14 22.25 17.76
CA GLY A 212 -1.75 22.59 16.39
C GLY A 212 -2.15 21.51 15.40
N TYR A 213 -2.07 21.82 14.10
CA TYR A 213 -2.44 20.88 13.04
C TYR A 213 -1.18 20.22 12.45
N THR A 214 -1.06 18.90 12.54
CA THR A 214 0.03 18.14 11.87
C THR A 214 -0.11 18.17 10.35
N GLY A 215 -1.34 18.39 9.88
CA GLY A 215 -1.72 18.41 8.47
C GLY A 215 -2.15 17.04 7.94
N TRP A 216 -2.08 15.98 8.74
CA TRP A 216 -2.77 14.73 8.41
C TRP A 216 -4.27 14.93 8.45
N ARG A 217 -4.98 14.27 7.54
CA ARG A 217 -6.44 14.25 7.49
C ARG A 217 -6.95 12.84 7.22
N VAL A 218 -7.76 12.30 8.12
CA VAL A 218 -8.39 10.98 7.95
C VAL A 218 -9.57 11.06 6.99
N PHE A 219 -9.78 10.01 6.21
CA PHE A 219 -11.01 9.84 5.43
C PHE A 219 -11.54 8.41 5.50
N ALA A 220 -12.86 8.29 5.60
CA ALA A 220 -13.55 7.02 5.42
C ALA A 220 -13.57 6.64 3.93
N TYR A 221 -13.53 5.34 3.64
CA TYR A 221 -13.48 4.81 2.29
C TYR A 221 -14.04 3.40 2.24
N TYR A 222 -14.38 2.90 1.05
CA TYR A 222 -14.77 1.50 0.86
C TYR A 222 -13.54 0.59 0.95
N PRO A 223 -13.44 -0.36 1.90
CA PRO A 223 -12.33 -1.31 1.95
C PRO A 223 -12.18 -2.06 0.62
N PHE A 224 -10.96 -2.41 0.23
CA PHE A 224 -10.73 -3.15 -1.02
C PHE A 224 -11.23 -4.60 -0.89
N LEU A 225 -11.50 -5.24 -2.03
CA LEU A 225 -12.17 -6.54 -2.11
C LEU A 225 -11.28 -7.69 -1.58
N GLY A 226 -11.88 -8.84 -1.26
CA GLY A 226 -11.15 -10.06 -0.90
C GLY A 226 -10.45 -10.02 0.46
N THR A 227 -9.22 -10.54 0.53
CA THR A 227 -8.41 -10.58 1.78
C THR A 227 -8.16 -9.21 2.43
N PHE A 228 -8.37 -8.11 1.68
CA PHE A 228 -8.30 -6.74 2.20
C PHE A 228 -9.56 -6.32 3.00
N MET A 229 -10.58 -7.17 3.09
CA MET A 229 -11.80 -6.90 3.86
C MET A 229 -11.67 -7.26 5.37
N PRO A 230 -12.40 -6.59 6.28
CA PRO A 230 -12.28 -6.79 7.73
C PRO A 230 -12.67 -8.21 8.21
N THR A 231 -13.65 -8.84 7.54
CA THR A 231 -14.05 -10.25 7.75
C THR A 231 -12.93 -11.27 7.50
N ASN A 232 -11.85 -10.84 6.83
CA ASN A 232 -10.65 -11.62 6.55
C ASN A 232 -9.44 -11.19 7.42
N GLY A 233 -9.62 -10.26 8.36
CA GLY A 233 -8.60 -9.81 9.32
C GLY A 233 -7.94 -8.46 8.98
N SER A 234 -8.31 -7.86 7.86
CA SER A 234 -7.79 -6.57 7.37
C SER A 234 -8.73 -5.43 7.79
N THR A 235 -8.54 -4.91 8.99
CA THR A 235 -9.25 -3.72 9.49
C THR A 235 -8.30 -2.55 9.48
N ASP A 236 -8.63 -1.48 8.75
CA ASP A 236 -7.70 -0.39 8.50
C ASP A 236 -8.34 1.00 8.38
N ASP A 237 -7.48 2.01 8.41
CA ASP A 237 -7.78 3.42 8.23
C ASP A 237 -6.72 4.07 7.32
N VAL A 238 -7.08 5.19 6.66
CA VAL A 238 -6.15 5.93 5.80
C VAL A 238 -6.21 7.43 6.08
N MET A 239 -5.03 8.02 6.22
CA MET A 239 -4.81 9.45 6.37
C MET A 239 -4.04 9.97 5.15
N ILE A 240 -4.37 11.17 4.71
CA ILE A 240 -3.68 11.89 3.62
C ILE A 240 -3.10 13.21 4.16
N ARG A 241 -1.93 13.60 3.67
CA ARG A 241 -1.34 14.93 3.90
C ARG A 241 -0.85 15.54 2.59
N LEU A 242 -1.23 16.79 2.33
CA LEU A 242 -0.66 17.58 1.23
C LEU A 242 0.51 18.47 1.72
N PRO A 243 1.45 18.86 0.83
CA PRO A 243 2.54 19.78 1.16
C PRO A 243 2.06 21.09 1.79
N PRO A 244 2.91 21.78 2.58
CA PRO A 244 2.55 23.04 3.25
C PRO A 244 1.86 24.07 2.34
N ALA A 245 2.33 24.25 1.10
CA ALA A 245 1.74 25.17 0.13
C ALA A 245 0.24 24.93 -0.18
N PHE A 246 -0.28 23.71 -0.03
CA PHE A 246 -1.70 23.41 -0.20
C PHE A 246 -2.55 23.80 1.01
N ARG A 247 -1.90 24.12 2.13
CA ARG A 247 -2.47 24.45 3.43
C ARG A 247 -2.29 25.92 3.79
N GLU A 248 -1.75 26.72 2.87
CA GLU A 248 -1.27 28.08 3.12
C GLU A 248 -1.94 29.10 2.19
N LEU A 249 -2.27 30.27 2.74
CA LEU A 249 -2.61 31.47 1.96
C LEU A 249 -1.41 31.91 1.09
N SER A 250 -1.64 32.80 0.13
CA SER A 250 -0.61 33.37 -0.75
C SER A 250 0.57 34.02 0.00
N GLU A 251 0.37 34.38 1.27
CA GLU A 251 1.36 34.98 2.16
C GLU A 251 2.16 33.93 2.97
N GLY A 252 1.89 32.63 2.78
CA GLY A 252 2.56 31.52 3.49
C GLY A 252 2.05 31.26 4.91
N GLN A 253 0.85 31.74 5.25
CA GLN A 253 0.21 31.47 6.55
C GLN A 253 -0.73 30.27 6.43
N PHE A 254 -0.63 29.31 7.37
CA PHE A 254 -1.54 28.16 7.44
C PHE A 254 -3.01 28.61 7.57
N ASP A 255 -3.88 28.02 6.76
CA ASP A 255 -5.31 28.26 6.75
C ASP A 255 -6.10 26.97 6.44
N VAL A 256 -7.02 26.62 7.33
CA VAL A 256 -7.76 25.35 7.27
C VAL A 256 -8.77 25.30 6.11
N GLU A 257 -9.40 26.43 5.76
CA GLU A 257 -10.34 26.48 4.64
C GLU A 257 -9.62 26.30 3.30
N THR A 258 -8.49 27.00 3.11
CA THR A 258 -7.58 26.83 1.96
C THR A 258 -7.19 25.36 1.81
N TYR A 259 -6.87 24.68 2.92
CA TYR A 259 -6.55 23.25 2.89
C TYR A 259 -7.76 22.39 2.50
N MET A 260 -8.94 22.67 3.04
CA MET A 260 -10.18 21.95 2.69
C MET A 260 -10.55 22.12 1.20
N VAL A 261 -10.42 23.34 0.65
CA VAL A 261 -10.65 23.63 -0.78
C VAL A 261 -9.64 22.88 -1.65
N ASN A 262 -8.34 22.95 -1.33
CA ASN A 262 -7.31 22.24 -2.09
C ASN A 262 -7.47 20.71 -2.02
N MET A 263 -7.90 20.16 -0.88
CA MET A 263 -8.29 18.74 -0.76
C MET A 263 -9.48 18.39 -1.67
N ALA A 264 -10.50 19.25 -1.75
CA ALA A 264 -11.65 19.04 -2.64
C ALA A 264 -11.27 19.15 -4.13
N VAL A 265 -10.32 20.02 -4.49
CA VAL A 265 -9.73 20.07 -5.84
C VAL A 265 -8.96 18.78 -6.16
N VAL A 266 -8.18 18.25 -5.20
CA VAL A 266 -7.53 16.93 -5.37
C VAL A 266 -8.57 15.82 -5.50
N GLU A 267 -9.63 15.79 -4.69
CA GLU A 267 -10.71 14.81 -4.82
C GLU A 267 -11.43 14.89 -6.17
N ALA A 268 -11.74 16.09 -6.66
CA ALA A 268 -12.35 16.32 -7.97
C ALA A 268 -11.44 15.82 -9.11
N MET A 269 -10.13 16.10 -9.01
CA MET A 269 -9.15 15.63 -9.99
C MET A 269 -8.94 14.12 -9.92
N MET A 270 -8.99 13.49 -8.75
CA MET A 270 -8.79 12.04 -8.58
C MET A 270 -10.03 11.21 -8.97
N LYS A 271 -11.24 11.72 -8.71
CA LYS A 271 -12.50 11.04 -9.07
C LYS A 271 -13.05 11.47 -10.44
N GLU A 272 -12.47 12.48 -11.08
CA GLU A 272 -12.94 13.10 -12.34
C GLU A 272 -14.42 13.51 -12.31
N LYS A 273 -14.86 14.11 -11.18
CA LYS A 273 -16.26 14.52 -10.98
C LYS A 273 -16.38 15.75 -10.07
N ASP A 274 -17.52 16.41 -10.13
CA ASP A 274 -17.85 17.53 -9.24
C ASP A 274 -17.86 17.09 -7.78
N ILE A 275 -17.30 17.91 -6.89
CA ILE A 275 -17.27 17.66 -5.45
C ILE A 275 -18.04 18.77 -4.74
N THR A 276 -19.12 18.40 -4.04
CA THR A 276 -19.82 19.33 -3.15
C THR A 276 -18.96 19.62 -1.92
N ILE A 277 -19.00 20.87 -1.46
CA ILE A 277 -18.24 21.39 -0.33
C ILE A 277 -19.14 22.29 0.55
N ASN A 278 -18.66 22.64 1.74
CA ASN A 278 -19.23 23.73 2.52
C ASN A 278 -19.15 25.05 1.74
N GLU A 279 -20.00 26.03 2.05
CA GLU A 279 -20.01 27.32 1.34
C GLU A 279 -18.66 28.04 1.46
N VAL A 280 -18.06 28.38 0.32
CA VAL A 280 -16.79 29.10 0.19
C VAL A 280 -17.00 30.36 -0.64
N ASP A 281 -16.32 31.46 -0.28
CA ASP A 281 -16.30 32.70 -1.06
C ASP A 281 -15.08 32.73 -2.00
N GLU A 282 -15.33 32.55 -3.29
CA GLU A 282 -14.33 32.52 -4.36
C GLU A 282 -13.55 33.84 -4.48
N ASN A 283 -14.13 34.96 -4.05
CA ASN A 283 -13.48 36.26 -4.04
C ASN A 283 -12.26 36.29 -3.09
N ARG A 284 -12.22 35.39 -2.09
CA ARG A 284 -11.06 35.19 -1.21
C ARG A 284 -9.82 34.71 -1.97
N TYR A 285 -10.03 33.90 -3.00
CA TYR A 285 -8.95 33.22 -3.74
C TYR A 285 -8.73 33.77 -5.14
N GLY A 286 -9.70 34.49 -5.71
CA GLY A 286 -9.67 34.95 -7.10
C GLY A 286 -9.83 33.81 -8.12
N VAL A 287 -10.38 32.67 -7.69
CA VAL A 287 -10.55 31.46 -8.49
C VAL A 287 -12.03 31.11 -8.56
N ASP A 288 -12.56 31.01 -9.78
CA ASP A 288 -13.91 30.50 -10.08
C ASP A 288 -13.89 28.96 -9.92
N LEU A 289 -14.36 28.48 -8.77
CA LEU A 289 -14.28 27.08 -8.32
C LEU A 289 -15.43 26.24 -8.90
N ASP A 290 -16.60 26.84 -9.10
CA ASP A 290 -17.75 26.17 -9.74
C ASP A 290 -17.86 26.42 -11.26
N LYS A 291 -17.01 27.30 -11.80
CA LYS A 291 -16.85 27.60 -13.22
C LYS A 291 -18.11 28.22 -13.85
N ASN A 292 -18.88 28.98 -13.06
CA ASN A 292 -20.06 29.70 -13.55
C ASN A 292 -19.72 30.99 -14.35
N GLY A 293 -18.47 31.46 -14.28
CA GLY A 293 -17.98 32.66 -14.97
C GLY A 293 -17.97 33.95 -14.14
N VAL A 294 -18.42 33.92 -12.87
CA VAL A 294 -18.33 35.04 -11.92
C VAL A 294 -17.91 34.56 -10.53
N LEU A 295 -17.00 35.29 -9.88
CA LEU A 295 -16.58 35.00 -8.51
C LEU A 295 -17.73 35.29 -7.52
N GLY A 296 -18.12 34.28 -6.75
CA GLY A 296 -19.21 34.38 -5.79
C GLY A 296 -19.06 33.44 -4.60
N LYS A 297 -20.20 33.07 -4.02
CA LYS A 297 -20.28 32.02 -3.01
C LYS A 297 -20.68 30.73 -3.69
N THR A 298 -19.94 29.65 -3.44
CA THR A 298 -20.26 28.33 -4.01
C THR A 298 -20.17 27.21 -2.98
N THR A 299 -20.87 26.12 -3.26
CA THR A 299 -20.83 24.85 -2.53
C THR A 299 -20.30 23.72 -3.42
N THR A 300 -19.61 24.03 -4.53
CA THR A 300 -19.19 23.05 -5.53
C THR A 300 -17.78 23.35 -6.04
N ILE A 301 -16.92 22.34 -6.06
CA ILE A 301 -15.74 22.29 -6.94
C ILE A 301 -16.19 21.61 -8.23
N LYS A 302 -16.32 22.37 -9.32
CA LYS A 302 -16.75 21.86 -10.62
C LYS A 302 -15.58 21.18 -11.32
N TYR A 303 -15.69 19.89 -11.65
CA TYR A 303 -14.65 19.23 -12.44
C TYR A 303 -14.78 19.62 -13.91
N GLU A 304 -13.76 20.31 -14.42
CA GLU A 304 -13.62 20.59 -15.84
C GLU A 304 -12.12 20.61 -16.20
N TRP A 305 -11.64 19.50 -16.74
CA TRP A 305 -10.23 19.31 -17.09
C TRP A 305 -10.09 18.87 -18.56
N ALA A 306 -9.76 19.82 -19.43
CA ALA A 306 -9.47 19.57 -20.84
C ALA A 306 -8.26 20.42 -21.28
N PRO A 307 -7.04 20.07 -20.85
CA PRO A 307 -5.85 20.91 -21.05
C PRO A 307 -5.48 21.11 -22.53
N LEU A 308 -5.85 20.18 -23.42
CA LEU A 308 -5.68 20.34 -24.87
C LEU A 308 -6.58 21.44 -25.46
N ASN A 309 -7.66 21.80 -24.76
CA ASN A 309 -8.57 22.90 -25.08
C ASN A 309 -8.30 24.16 -24.23
N ASN A 310 -7.19 24.19 -23.48
CA ASN A 310 -6.83 25.20 -22.48
C ASN A 310 -7.84 25.34 -21.32
N VAL A 311 -8.55 24.26 -20.97
CA VAL A 311 -9.44 24.22 -19.81
C VAL A 311 -8.73 23.49 -18.67
N TYR A 312 -8.53 24.20 -17.56
CA TYR A 312 -7.78 23.74 -16.41
C TYR A 312 -8.61 23.82 -15.12
N MET A 313 -8.16 23.06 -14.13
CA MET A 313 -8.55 23.18 -12.73
C MET A 313 -7.45 23.99 -12.00
N HIS A 314 -7.81 24.67 -10.91
CA HIS A 314 -6.89 25.54 -10.18
C HIS A 314 -6.86 25.18 -8.70
N TYR A 315 -5.65 25.21 -8.11
CA TYR A 315 -5.48 25.22 -6.66
C TYR A 315 -5.64 26.66 -6.14
N VAL A 316 -5.92 26.78 -4.85
CA VAL A 316 -6.04 28.07 -4.15
C VAL A 316 -4.86 28.32 -3.20
N GLY A 317 -4.71 29.57 -2.77
CA GLY A 317 -3.63 29.99 -1.87
C GLY A 317 -2.25 29.84 -2.51
N GLN A 318 -1.25 29.49 -1.70
CA GLN A 318 0.14 29.35 -2.16
C GLN A 318 0.30 28.24 -3.21
N ALA A 319 -0.49 27.16 -3.14
CA ALA A 319 -0.50 26.12 -4.17
C ALA A 319 -0.96 26.64 -5.54
N GLY A 320 -1.91 27.57 -5.59
CA GLY A 320 -2.33 28.26 -6.81
C GLY A 320 -1.18 29.07 -7.43
N VAL A 321 -0.54 29.94 -6.63
CA VAL A 321 0.63 30.75 -7.06
C VAL A 321 1.78 29.88 -7.58
N LEU A 322 2.04 28.75 -6.92
CA LEU A 322 3.06 27.80 -7.35
C LEU A 322 2.66 26.99 -8.60
N ALA A 323 1.37 26.71 -8.82
CA ALA A 323 0.87 26.07 -10.03
C ALA A 323 0.97 27.01 -11.24
N ASP A 324 0.57 28.28 -11.10
CA ASP A 324 0.66 29.30 -12.16
C ASP A 324 2.11 29.58 -12.58
N SER A 325 3.05 29.54 -11.64
CA SER A 325 4.50 29.61 -11.94
C SER A 325 5.09 28.28 -12.46
N GLY A 326 4.26 27.25 -12.64
CA GLY A 326 4.65 25.94 -13.16
C GLY A 326 5.50 25.08 -12.21
N LYS A 327 5.63 25.46 -10.94
CA LYS A 327 6.38 24.70 -9.91
C LYS A 327 5.58 23.53 -9.35
N ILE A 328 4.27 23.71 -9.16
CA ILE A 328 3.33 22.61 -8.93
C ILE A 328 2.77 22.15 -10.27
N LYS A 329 2.61 20.84 -10.43
CA LYS A 329 1.98 20.22 -11.60
C LYS A 329 0.63 19.65 -11.20
N MET A 330 -0.28 19.63 -12.17
CA MET A 330 -1.63 19.09 -12.01
C MET A 330 -1.98 18.29 -13.26
N ALA A 331 -2.61 17.14 -13.06
CA ALA A 331 -3.24 16.35 -14.10
C ALA A 331 -4.29 15.46 -13.44
N ALA A 332 -5.44 15.23 -14.09
CA ALA A 332 -6.50 14.43 -13.49
C ALA A 332 -5.99 13.02 -13.16
N ARG A 333 -6.42 12.47 -12.02
CA ARG A 333 -6.00 11.20 -11.42
C ARG A 333 -4.51 11.08 -11.06
N LEU A 334 -3.78 12.19 -10.95
CA LEU A 334 -2.43 12.24 -10.37
C LEU A 334 -2.42 13.14 -9.14
N PHE A 335 -1.84 12.66 -8.05
CA PHE A 335 -1.59 13.45 -6.85
C PHE A 335 -0.49 14.49 -7.09
N PRO A 336 -0.54 15.64 -6.38
CA PRO A 336 0.59 16.56 -6.29
C PRO A 336 1.86 15.89 -5.77
N THR A 337 3.02 16.31 -6.28
CA THR A 337 4.30 15.96 -5.66
C THR A 337 4.36 16.47 -4.22
N GLY A 338 4.80 15.60 -3.33
CA GLY A 338 4.87 15.78 -1.88
C GLY A 338 3.60 15.37 -1.14
N THR A 339 2.59 14.82 -1.82
CA THR A 339 1.46 14.14 -1.16
C THR A 339 1.97 12.93 -0.38
N GLU A 340 1.46 12.73 0.82
CA GLU A 340 1.79 11.63 1.72
C GLU A 340 0.52 10.88 2.13
N PHE A 341 0.66 9.58 2.39
CA PHE A 341 -0.38 8.73 2.98
C PHE A 341 0.18 7.96 4.18
N ILE A 342 -0.69 7.74 5.17
CA ILE A 342 -0.52 6.70 6.19
C ILE A 342 -1.70 5.74 6.07
N HIS A 343 -1.42 4.45 6.15
CA HIS A 343 -2.37 3.35 6.23
C HIS A 343 -2.04 2.55 7.50
N SER A 344 -2.92 2.56 8.51
CA SER A 344 -2.73 1.70 9.69
C SER A 344 -3.60 0.46 9.56
N VAL A 345 -3.04 -0.71 9.87
CA VAL A 345 -3.76 -1.99 9.90
C VAL A 345 -3.83 -2.45 11.35
N ARG A 346 -5.01 -2.87 11.79
CA ARG A 346 -5.33 -3.10 13.20
C ARG A 346 -5.97 -4.47 13.44
N TYR A 347 -6.05 -4.82 14.72
CA TYR A 347 -6.86 -5.93 15.20
C TYR A 347 -8.35 -5.54 15.28
N ILE A 348 -9.19 -6.53 15.61
CA ILE A 348 -10.64 -6.36 15.77
C ILE A 348 -11.01 -6.56 17.25
N ASP A 349 -11.49 -5.53 17.94
CA ASP A 349 -12.02 -5.67 19.30
C ASP A 349 -13.49 -6.13 19.25
N VAL A 350 -13.93 -6.81 20.30
CA VAL A 350 -15.32 -7.23 20.51
C VAL A 350 -15.84 -6.51 21.75
N ASP A 351 -16.94 -5.78 21.62
CA ASP A 351 -17.56 -5.09 22.75
C ASP A 351 -18.40 -6.01 23.65
N ALA A 352 -18.94 -5.45 24.74
CA ALA A 352 -19.75 -6.20 25.71
C ALA A 352 -21.09 -6.73 25.14
N ASP A 353 -21.55 -6.20 24.01
CA ASP A 353 -22.75 -6.66 23.28
C ASP A 353 -22.41 -7.73 22.22
N GLY A 354 -21.12 -8.09 22.08
CA GLY A 354 -20.63 -9.03 21.06
C GLY A 354 -20.43 -8.42 19.67
N ARG A 355 -20.44 -7.08 19.55
CA ARG A 355 -20.22 -6.39 18.27
C ARG A 355 -18.73 -6.19 18.01
N THR A 356 -18.32 -6.41 16.77
CA THR A 356 -16.95 -6.18 16.31
C THR A 356 -16.71 -4.72 15.95
N LYS A 357 -15.51 -4.22 16.25
CA LYS A 357 -15.05 -2.87 15.92
C LYS A 357 -13.53 -2.84 15.75
N MET A 358 -13.01 -1.76 15.20
CA MET A 358 -11.57 -1.50 15.14
C MET A 358 -10.95 -1.49 16.56
N ALA A 359 -9.81 -2.17 16.73
CA ALA A 359 -9.09 -2.24 18.00
C ALA A 359 -8.09 -1.08 18.18
N ALA A 360 -7.67 -0.85 19.44
CA ALA A 360 -6.65 0.14 19.76
C ALA A 360 -5.28 -0.26 19.19
N ARG A 361 -4.97 -1.56 19.25
CA ARG A 361 -3.70 -2.13 18.80
C ARG A 361 -3.51 -2.14 17.29
N MET A 362 -2.35 -1.67 16.85
CA MET A 362 -1.89 -1.76 15.46
C MET A 362 -1.12 -3.07 15.23
N LYS A 363 -1.33 -3.64 14.04
CA LYS A 363 -0.52 -4.68 13.42
C LYS A 363 0.61 -4.05 12.59
N GLU A 364 0.24 -3.06 11.78
CA GLU A 364 1.15 -2.39 10.86
C GLU A 364 0.82 -0.89 10.75
N LEU A 365 1.84 -0.09 10.46
CA LEU A 365 1.74 1.30 10.03
C LEU A 365 2.51 1.43 8.72
N ARG A 366 1.84 1.79 7.62
CA ARG A 366 2.46 1.90 6.30
C ARG A 366 2.41 3.34 5.83
N TYR A 367 3.58 3.87 5.45
CA TYR A 367 3.76 5.22 4.95
C TYR A 367 4.03 5.20 3.44
N SER A 368 3.51 6.20 2.72
CA SER A 368 3.99 6.49 1.37
C SER A 368 4.06 7.98 1.09
N ARG A 369 4.96 8.36 0.17
CA ARG A 369 5.15 9.74 -0.27
C ARG A 369 5.44 9.83 -1.76
N LYS A 370 4.72 10.71 -2.45
CA LYS A 370 5.00 11.06 -3.85
C LYS A 370 6.17 12.04 -3.93
N HIS A 371 7.38 11.56 -4.12
CA HIS A 371 8.55 12.43 -4.28
C HIS A 371 8.79 12.88 -5.74
N GLY A 372 8.18 12.20 -6.73
CA GLY A 372 8.40 12.45 -8.16
C GLY A 372 7.13 12.77 -8.95
N TRP A 373 7.21 13.75 -9.85
CA TRP A 373 6.19 13.92 -10.90
C TRP A 373 6.45 12.97 -12.06
N ARG A 374 5.39 12.37 -12.59
CA ARG A 374 5.36 11.64 -13.87
C ARG A 374 4.10 12.08 -14.61
N ASP A 375 4.24 12.51 -15.86
CA ASP A 375 3.08 12.73 -16.73
C ASP A 375 2.64 11.39 -17.36
N TYR A 376 1.58 11.43 -18.17
CA TYR A 376 1.03 10.23 -18.78
C TYR A 376 1.97 9.57 -19.81
N TYR A 377 2.92 10.33 -20.37
CA TYR A 377 3.92 9.78 -21.28
C TYR A 377 5.00 9.03 -20.49
N ALA A 378 5.50 9.62 -19.40
CA ALA A 378 6.43 8.96 -18.50
C ALA A 378 5.82 7.70 -17.85
N LEU A 379 4.56 7.73 -17.42
CA LEU A 379 3.87 6.58 -16.85
C LEU A 379 3.64 5.47 -17.88
N ARG A 380 3.34 5.81 -19.13
CA ARG A 380 3.26 4.84 -20.23
C ARG A 380 4.61 4.18 -20.49
N ASN A 381 5.68 4.97 -20.62
CA ASN A 381 7.03 4.42 -20.85
C ASN A 381 7.46 3.45 -19.73
N ILE A 382 7.12 3.73 -18.46
CA ILE A 382 7.41 2.82 -17.34
C ILE A 382 6.74 1.44 -17.54
N VAL A 383 5.51 1.42 -18.06
CA VAL A 383 4.78 0.16 -18.36
C VAL A 383 5.31 -0.50 -19.63
N ASP A 384 5.60 0.27 -20.68
CA ASP A 384 6.16 -0.26 -21.93
C ASP A 384 7.55 -0.90 -21.71
N ASP A 385 8.38 -0.30 -20.85
CA ASP A 385 9.67 -0.85 -20.41
C ASP A 385 9.49 -2.14 -19.58
N GLU A 386 8.50 -2.19 -18.68
CA GLU A 386 8.17 -3.38 -17.86
C GLU A 386 7.65 -4.55 -18.72
N LEU A 387 6.76 -4.27 -19.68
CA LEU A 387 6.26 -5.27 -20.64
C LEU A 387 7.40 -5.83 -21.50
N LYS A 388 8.30 -4.96 -21.96
CA LYS A 388 9.48 -5.36 -22.71
C LYS A 388 10.46 -6.16 -21.84
N GLU A 389 10.67 -5.78 -20.59
CA GLU A 389 11.57 -6.48 -19.67
C GLU A 389 11.08 -7.90 -19.38
N ARG A 390 9.77 -8.10 -19.15
CA ARG A 390 9.15 -9.43 -19.03
C ARG A 390 9.31 -10.29 -20.31
N HIS A 391 9.10 -9.69 -21.48
CA HIS A 391 9.25 -10.39 -22.78
C HIS A 391 10.71 -10.77 -23.11
N ASP A 392 11.64 -9.82 -22.98
CA ASP A 392 13.04 -10.01 -23.38
C ASP A 392 13.85 -10.80 -22.33
N PHE A 393 13.41 -10.81 -21.06
CA PHE A 393 14.11 -11.42 -19.92
C PHE A 393 13.14 -12.07 -18.88
N PRO A 394 12.35 -13.10 -19.25
CA PRO A 394 11.31 -13.66 -18.38
C PRO A 394 11.82 -14.20 -17.03
N GLY A 395 13.03 -14.75 -16.97
CA GLY A 395 13.68 -15.19 -15.73
C GLY A 395 14.28 -14.07 -14.86
N ARG A 396 14.13 -12.79 -15.22
CA ARG A 396 14.64 -11.66 -14.42
C ARG A 396 13.61 -11.26 -13.36
N VAL A 397 13.98 -11.38 -12.09
CA VAL A 397 13.22 -10.78 -10.99
C VAL A 397 13.21 -9.26 -11.05
N LYS A 398 12.12 -8.66 -10.60
CA LYS A 398 12.07 -7.22 -10.40
C LYS A 398 13.01 -6.80 -9.27
N GLU A 399 13.85 -5.81 -9.57
CA GLU A 399 14.67 -5.08 -8.60
C GLU A 399 14.01 -3.75 -8.28
N ILE A 400 13.93 -3.45 -6.98
CA ILE A 400 13.45 -2.17 -6.47
C ILE A 400 14.59 -1.47 -5.75
N VAL A 401 14.74 -0.18 -6.05
CA VAL A 401 15.71 0.71 -5.43
C VAL A 401 15.18 1.18 -4.08
N GLY A 402 16.06 1.29 -3.09
CA GLY A 402 15.73 1.70 -1.74
C GLY A 402 16.18 0.67 -0.72
N ASN A 403 15.76 0.86 0.53
CA ASN A 403 16.04 -0.03 1.63
C ASN A 403 14.97 0.12 2.73
N MET A 404 15.06 -0.66 3.81
CA MET A 404 14.16 -0.53 4.96
C MET A 404 14.16 0.85 5.62
N GLU A 405 15.25 1.62 5.52
CA GLU A 405 15.44 2.87 6.25
C GLU A 405 14.87 4.08 5.52
N THR A 406 15.15 4.21 4.23
CA THR A 406 14.68 5.31 3.37
C THR A 406 13.40 4.96 2.62
N GLY A 407 12.92 3.73 2.77
CA GLY A 407 11.81 3.15 2.03
C GLY A 407 12.20 2.68 0.62
N LEU A 408 11.23 2.08 -0.03
CA LEU A 408 11.34 1.48 -1.35
C LEU A 408 10.71 2.36 -2.43
N PHE A 409 11.47 2.65 -3.50
CA PHE A 409 11.12 3.60 -4.56
C PHE A 409 10.50 2.92 -5.78
N GLN A 410 9.27 3.32 -6.13
CA GLN A 410 8.59 2.98 -7.37
C GLN A 410 8.90 3.94 -8.51
N LYS A 411 9.19 3.41 -9.70
CA LYS A 411 9.49 4.17 -10.94
C LYS A 411 8.47 5.31 -11.20
N GLN A 412 7.21 5.10 -10.82
CA GLN A 412 6.05 6.00 -10.89
C GLN A 412 6.19 7.28 -10.03
N GLY A 413 7.19 7.41 -9.16
CA GLY A 413 7.46 8.62 -8.37
C GLY A 413 7.03 8.57 -6.90
N TRP A 414 6.88 7.36 -6.35
CA TRP A 414 6.42 7.10 -4.97
C TRP A 414 7.47 6.33 -4.18
N THR A 415 7.61 6.66 -2.89
CA THR A 415 8.36 5.88 -1.91
C THR A 415 7.39 5.24 -0.94
N TYR A 416 7.62 3.99 -0.56
CA TYR A 416 6.83 3.20 0.40
C TYR A 416 7.70 2.70 1.55
N GLN A 417 7.20 2.77 2.78
CA GLN A 417 7.90 2.28 3.97
C GLN A 417 6.89 1.68 4.94
N GLY A 418 7.21 0.53 5.53
CA GLY A 418 6.35 -0.13 6.49
C GLY A 418 6.97 -0.20 7.89
N PHE A 419 6.08 -0.32 8.88
CA PHE A 419 6.38 -0.66 10.25
C PHE A 419 5.39 -1.74 10.68
N ILE A 420 5.83 -2.70 11.50
CA ILE A 420 5.07 -3.90 11.88
C ILE A 420 5.31 -4.22 13.34
N GLU A 421 4.39 -4.95 13.96
CA GLU A 421 4.45 -5.35 15.36
C GLU A 421 5.60 -6.34 15.66
N ASP A 422 6.45 -6.01 16.63
CA ASP A 422 7.45 -6.91 17.21
C ASP A 422 6.83 -7.87 18.25
N ASP A 423 7.58 -8.89 18.69
CA ASP A 423 7.15 -9.89 19.68
C ASP A 423 7.11 -9.36 21.14
N ALA A 424 7.61 -8.14 21.39
CA ALA A 424 7.25 -7.36 22.57
C ALA A 424 5.95 -6.57 22.40
N GLY A 425 5.39 -6.54 21.18
CA GLY A 425 4.11 -5.98 20.86
C GLY A 425 4.12 -4.51 20.44
N GLN A 426 5.27 -3.86 20.35
CA GLN A 426 5.40 -2.48 19.86
C GLN A 426 5.78 -2.48 18.37
N LEU A 427 5.57 -1.36 17.66
CA LEU A 427 6.01 -1.31 16.27
C LEU A 427 7.54 -1.24 16.14
N ARG A 428 8.07 -1.96 15.14
CA ARG A 428 9.43 -1.88 14.59
C ARG A 428 9.39 -1.54 13.10
N PRO A 429 10.48 -1.12 12.45
CA PRO A 429 10.56 -1.06 11.00
C PRO A 429 10.32 -2.42 10.35
N GLN A 430 9.71 -2.41 9.16
CA GLN A 430 9.68 -3.57 8.28
C GLN A 430 11.04 -3.79 7.64
N SER A 431 11.41 -5.05 7.43
CA SER A 431 12.55 -5.44 6.60
C SER A 431 12.35 -5.02 5.14
N TYR A 432 13.40 -5.18 4.32
CA TYR A 432 13.29 -4.98 2.88
C TYR A 432 12.16 -5.84 2.27
N GLU A 433 12.08 -7.12 2.63
CA GLU A 433 11.10 -8.07 2.08
C GLU A 433 9.67 -7.77 2.55
N GLU A 434 9.49 -7.51 3.84
CA GLU A 434 8.20 -7.14 4.45
C GLU A 434 7.62 -5.88 3.78
N THR A 435 8.46 -4.87 3.53
CA THR A 435 8.06 -3.66 2.79
C THR A 435 7.79 -3.96 1.32
N TYR A 436 8.63 -4.80 0.69
CA TYR A 436 8.53 -5.11 -0.75
C TYR A 436 7.25 -5.88 -1.11
N PHE A 437 6.66 -6.63 -0.16
CA PHE A 437 5.30 -7.19 -0.30
C PHE A 437 4.30 -6.15 -0.83
N CYS A 438 4.27 -4.97 -0.21
CA CYS A 438 3.27 -3.94 -0.50
C CYS A 438 3.35 -3.43 -1.94
N MET A 439 4.51 -3.57 -2.58
CA MET A 439 4.76 -3.08 -3.93
C MET A 439 4.09 -3.92 -5.01
N GLY A 440 3.73 -5.18 -4.73
CA GLY A 440 2.92 -6.02 -5.61
C GLY A 440 1.60 -5.34 -5.99
N CYS A 441 0.95 -4.68 -5.03
CA CYS A 441 -0.25 -3.87 -5.29
C CYS A 441 0.10 -2.44 -5.74
N HIS A 442 1.07 -1.81 -5.09
CA HIS A 442 1.35 -0.37 -5.27
C HIS A 442 2.17 -0.03 -6.51
N GLY A 443 1.60 -0.29 -7.70
CA GLY A 443 2.17 0.06 -9.01
C GLY A 443 2.22 -1.08 -10.02
N TYR A 444 1.81 -2.29 -9.63
CA TYR A 444 1.83 -3.50 -10.45
C TYR A 444 0.48 -4.25 -10.52
N ILE A 445 -0.64 -3.53 -10.37
CA ILE A 445 -2.00 -4.00 -10.66
C ILE A 445 -2.77 -2.96 -11.48
N GLY A 446 -3.78 -3.37 -12.25
CA GLY A 446 -4.64 -2.48 -13.04
C GLY A 446 -5.55 -1.55 -12.22
N ALA A 447 -6.03 -2.00 -11.06
CA ALA A 447 -7.09 -1.33 -10.27
C ALA A 447 -6.69 -0.07 -9.45
N SER A 448 -5.54 0.56 -9.71
CA SER A 448 -5.05 1.74 -8.98
C SER A 448 -5.05 3.03 -9.82
N ASN A 449 -5.20 4.21 -9.19
CA ASN A 449 -4.85 5.50 -9.81
C ASN A 449 -3.58 6.03 -9.14
N ASP A 450 -2.54 6.34 -9.93
CA ASP A 450 -1.28 6.89 -9.41
C ASP A 450 -0.66 6.02 -8.28
N THR A 451 -0.74 4.69 -8.43
CA THR A 451 -0.33 3.67 -7.45
C THR A 451 -1.11 3.64 -6.13
N VAL A 452 -2.18 4.44 -5.98
CA VAL A 452 -3.03 4.50 -4.79
C VAL A 452 -4.44 3.97 -5.07
N ILE A 453 -4.99 3.21 -4.12
CA ILE A 453 -6.32 2.58 -4.23
C ILE A 453 -7.34 3.35 -3.38
N SER A 454 -7.03 3.57 -2.10
CA SER A 454 -7.95 4.07 -1.05
C SER A 454 -8.65 5.39 -1.37
N PHE A 455 -7.94 6.43 -1.80
CA PHE A 455 -8.52 7.76 -1.94
C PHE A 455 -9.59 7.87 -3.05
N ASN A 456 -9.50 7.06 -4.11
CA ASN A 456 -10.55 7.00 -5.13
C ASN A 456 -11.83 6.33 -4.57
N ARG A 457 -11.64 5.42 -3.61
CA ARG A 457 -12.69 4.71 -2.86
C ARG A 457 -13.19 5.50 -1.63
N LYS A 458 -12.68 6.72 -1.37
CA LYS A 458 -13.21 7.64 -0.35
C LYS A 458 -14.72 7.78 -0.54
N LEU A 459 -15.52 7.72 0.53
CA LEU A 459 -16.98 7.86 0.39
C LEU A 459 -17.35 9.25 -0.14
N ASP A 460 -18.49 9.34 -0.80
CA ASP A 460 -18.92 10.58 -1.44
C ASP A 460 -19.55 11.57 -0.46
N HIS A 461 -19.68 12.83 -0.90
CA HIS A 461 -20.31 13.89 -0.13
C HIS A 461 -21.76 13.55 0.23
N GLY A 462 -22.21 13.95 1.42
CA GLY A 462 -23.50 13.55 2.00
C GLY A 462 -23.43 12.28 2.85
N SER A 463 -22.30 11.54 2.81
CA SER A 463 -21.93 10.63 3.89
C SER A 463 -21.64 11.40 5.19
N PHE A 464 -21.58 10.69 6.33
CA PHE A 464 -21.23 11.28 7.62
C PHE A 464 -19.93 12.12 7.50
N ARG A 465 -19.94 13.35 8.03
CA ARG A 465 -18.82 14.32 7.94
C ARG A 465 -18.21 14.46 6.53
N ASN A 466 -18.99 14.25 5.47
CA ASN A 466 -18.53 14.25 4.07
C ASN A 466 -17.32 13.34 3.82
N SER A 467 -17.30 12.21 4.52
CA SER A 467 -16.24 11.20 4.52
C SER A 467 -14.91 11.61 5.15
N TRP A 468 -14.85 12.72 5.87
CA TRP A 468 -13.67 13.15 6.64
C TRP A 468 -13.83 12.79 8.12
N TYR A 469 -13.82 11.49 8.40
CA TYR A 469 -13.95 10.92 9.75
C TYR A 469 -13.15 9.62 9.87
N HIS A 470 -12.76 9.27 11.09
CA HIS A 470 -12.10 8.02 11.44
C HIS A 470 -13.14 6.92 11.76
N TRP A 471 -12.82 5.65 11.50
CA TRP A 471 -13.72 4.50 11.75
C TRP A 471 -14.27 4.51 13.19
N LEU A 472 -13.44 4.81 14.18
CA LEU A 472 -13.86 4.85 15.59
C LEU A 472 -15.00 5.84 15.90
N GLU A 473 -15.26 6.82 15.03
CA GLU A 473 -16.42 7.72 15.14
C GLU A 473 -17.70 7.12 14.54
N LYS A 474 -17.53 6.40 13.43
CA LYS A 474 -18.60 5.70 12.71
C LYS A 474 -18.01 4.51 11.93
N ASP A 475 -18.56 3.34 12.17
CA ASP A 475 -18.23 2.12 11.42
C ASP A 475 -18.92 2.06 10.04
N LEU A 476 -18.71 0.94 9.36
CA LEU A 476 -19.24 0.66 8.03
C LEU A 476 -20.77 0.44 7.97
N SER A 477 -21.50 0.55 9.10
CA SER A 477 -22.93 0.26 9.16
C SER A 477 -23.78 1.24 8.34
N GLY A 478 -24.74 0.74 7.58
CA GLY A 478 -25.63 1.56 6.74
C GLY A 478 -24.91 2.34 5.63
N ILE A 479 -23.72 1.87 5.23
CA ILE A 479 -23.08 2.29 3.97
C ILE A 479 -23.56 1.33 2.88
N ALA A 480 -24.10 1.87 1.79
CA ALA A 480 -24.56 1.10 0.64
C ALA A 480 -23.41 0.43 -0.13
N ASP A 481 -23.69 -0.66 -0.84
CA ASP A 481 -22.75 -1.29 -1.78
C ASP A 481 -22.43 -0.30 -2.92
N PRO A 482 -21.16 0.09 -3.16
CA PRO A 482 -20.83 1.03 -4.23
C PRO A 482 -21.17 0.43 -5.59
N ALA A 483 -21.78 1.26 -6.45
CA ALA A 483 -22.14 0.84 -7.79
C ALA A 483 -20.90 0.83 -8.72
N ARG A 484 -20.76 -0.28 -9.45
CA ARG A 484 -19.91 -0.45 -10.63
C ARG A 484 -20.41 0.37 -11.82
N GLU A 485 -19.62 0.48 -12.87
CA GLU A 485 -19.99 1.22 -14.10
C GLU A 485 -21.14 0.56 -14.89
N ASP A 486 -21.38 -0.73 -14.70
CA ASP A 486 -22.55 -1.45 -15.22
C ASP A 486 -23.80 -1.31 -14.31
N GLY A 487 -23.68 -0.66 -13.16
CA GLY A 487 -24.74 -0.44 -12.18
C GLY A 487 -24.95 -1.57 -11.17
N GLN A 488 -24.15 -2.64 -11.19
CA GLN A 488 -24.19 -3.68 -10.17
C GLN A 488 -23.48 -3.24 -8.88
N GLY A 489 -23.87 -3.79 -7.73
CA GLY A 489 -23.12 -3.61 -6.48
C GLY A 489 -21.75 -4.30 -6.55
N GLU A 490 -20.69 -3.62 -6.12
CA GLU A 490 -19.32 -4.11 -6.20
C GLU A 490 -19.06 -5.32 -5.29
N TYR A 491 -19.47 -5.25 -4.02
CA TYR A 491 -19.33 -6.36 -3.06
C TYR A 491 -20.27 -7.51 -3.40
N ALA A 492 -21.50 -7.20 -3.84
CA ALA A 492 -22.43 -8.20 -4.37
C ALA A 492 -21.79 -8.97 -5.51
N TYR A 493 -21.32 -8.27 -6.56
CA TYR A 493 -20.66 -8.86 -7.72
C TYR A 493 -19.44 -9.70 -7.33
N TYR A 494 -18.58 -9.21 -6.41
CA TYR A 494 -17.43 -9.98 -5.93
C TYR A 494 -17.82 -11.27 -5.22
N LEU A 495 -18.88 -11.28 -4.41
CA LEU A 495 -19.40 -12.51 -3.80
C LEU A 495 -19.94 -13.50 -4.83
N GLU A 496 -20.51 -13.04 -5.94
CA GLU A 496 -20.98 -13.95 -7.01
C GLU A 496 -19.83 -14.72 -7.66
N GLN A 497 -18.66 -14.09 -7.78
CA GLN A 497 -17.46 -14.73 -8.32
C GLN A 497 -16.67 -15.49 -7.24
N ASN A 498 -16.69 -15.01 -6.00
CA ASN A 498 -15.91 -15.52 -4.87
C ASN A 498 -16.81 -15.71 -3.63
N PRO A 499 -17.57 -16.82 -3.53
CA PRO A 499 -18.64 -17.00 -2.53
C PRO A 499 -18.21 -16.96 -1.05
N THR A 500 -16.92 -17.17 -0.77
CA THR A 500 -16.35 -17.04 0.59
C THR A 500 -15.90 -15.61 0.91
N GLY A 501 -15.94 -14.68 -0.04
CA GLY A 501 -15.45 -13.32 0.15
C GLY A 501 -13.93 -13.23 0.33
N ASN A 502 -13.13 -14.21 -0.12
CA ASN A 502 -11.68 -14.09 -0.27
C ASN A 502 -11.13 -15.03 -1.33
N GLU A 503 -9.86 -14.80 -1.68
CA GLU A 503 -9.09 -15.60 -2.63
C GLU A 503 -9.02 -17.07 -2.18
N TYR A 504 -8.63 -17.29 -0.92
CA TYR A 504 -8.24 -18.60 -0.37
C TYR A 504 -9.38 -19.61 -0.17
N ARG A 505 -10.63 -19.24 -0.44
CA ARG A 505 -11.83 -20.09 -0.23
C ARG A 505 -11.94 -20.66 1.18
N ASN A 506 -11.64 -19.84 2.20
CA ASN A 506 -11.52 -20.31 3.60
C ASN A 506 -12.43 -19.62 4.63
N ASN A 507 -13.34 -18.74 4.20
CA ASN A 507 -14.23 -18.00 5.10
C ASN A 507 -15.66 -18.55 5.02
N ASP A 508 -15.88 -19.63 5.76
CA ASP A 508 -17.17 -20.32 5.89
C ASP A 508 -18.26 -19.42 6.50
N GLU A 509 -17.92 -18.39 7.29
CA GLU A 509 -18.93 -17.46 7.83
C GLU A 509 -19.62 -16.71 6.68
N VAL A 510 -18.83 -16.17 5.75
CA VAL A 510 -19.36 -15.44 4.58
C VAL A 510 -20.13 -16.38 3.66
N LEU A 511 -19.57 -17.56 3.35
CA LEU A 511 -20.24 -18.57 2.50
C LEU A 511 -21.61 -18.94 3.08
N ASN A 512 -21.68 -19.31 4.36
CA ASN A 512 -22.93 -19.69 5.02
C ASN A 512 -23.88 -18.49 5.25
N LYS A 513 -23.38 -17.25 5.28
CA LYS A 513 -24.21 -16.03 5.38
C LYS A 513 -24.92 -15.72 4.06
N PHE A 514 -24.23 -15.86 2.92
CA PHE A 514 -24.74 -15.43 1.61
C PHE A 514 -25.28 -16.56 0.71
N PHE A 515 -24.91 -17.81 0.94
CA PHE A 515 -25.28 -18.96 0.08
C PHE A 515 -25.93 -20.09 0.89
N ASP A 516 -26.81 -20.87 0.27
CA ASP A 516 -27.38 -22.09 0.85
C ASP A 516 -26.51 -23.34 0.60
N ALA A 517 -26.95 -24.49 1.11
CA ALA A 517 -26.21 -25.75 1.02
C ALA A 517 -26.11 -26.32 -0.41
N ASP A 518 -26.95 -25.84 -1.34
CA ASP A 518 -26.91 -26.19 -2.75
C ASP A 518 -26.13 -25.15 -3.59
N GLY A 519 -25.52 -24.14 -2.92
CA GLY A 519 -24.73 -23.08 -3.55
C GLY A 519 -25.56 -21.90 -4.10
N HIS A 520 -26.87 -21.84 -3.86
CA HIS A 520 -27.69 -20.72 -4.35
C HIS A 520 -27.57 -19.50 -3.44
N LYS A 521 -27.57 -18.31 -4.06
CA LYS A 521 -27.61 -17.01 -3.36
C LYS A 521 -28.86 -16.93 -2.48
N LYS A 522 -28.69 -16.51 -1.22
CA LYS A 522 -29.77 -16.15 -0.30
C LYS A 522 -30.24 -14.72 -0.61
N PRO A 523 -31.42 -14.50 -1.22
CA PRO A 523 -31.80 -13.17 -1.70
C PRO A 523 -31.88 -12.12 -0.59
N GLU A 524 -32.35 -12.52 0.61
CA GLU A 524 -32.41 -11.62 1.77
C GLU A 524 -31.03 -11.13 2.24
N ALA A 525 -29.97 -11.92 2.05
CA ALA A 525 -28.60 -11.56 2.41
C ALA A 525 -28.01 -10.55 1.41
N PHE A 526 -28.21 -10.79 0.11
CA PHE A 526 -27.79 -9.86 -0.95
C PHE A 526 -28.58 -8.54 -0.90
N ASN A 527 -29.91 -8.60 -0.72
CA ASN A 527 -30.75 -7.39 -0.57
C ASN A 527 -30.33 -6.52 0.62
N LYS A 528 -29.79 -7.11 1.69
CA LYS A 528 -29.27 -6.33 2.83
C LYS A 528 -27.97 -5.61 2.45
N LEU A 529 -27.09 -6.26 1.69
CA LEU A 529 -25.81 -5.72 1.25
C LEU A 529 -25.97 -4.41 0.45
N GLU A 530 -27.00 -4.31 -0.39
CA GLU A 530 -27.35 -3.09 -1.16
C GLU A 530 -27.38 -1.81 -0.30
N SER A 531 -27.72 -1.92 0.99
CA SER A 531 -27.86 -0.80 1.92
C SER A 531 -26.85 -0.78 3.07
N ASP A 532 -26.12 -1.88 3.29
CA ASP A 532 -25.31 -2.09 4.49
C ASP A 532 -24.17 -3.09 4.26
N ILE A 533 -23.05 -2.60 3.71
CA ILE A 533 -21.82 -3.39 3.48
C ILE A 533 -21.25 -4.00 4.75
N SER A 534 -21.55 -3.44 5.93
CA SER A 534 -21.13 -4.02 7.21
C SER A 534 -21.62 -5.46 7.41
N TYR A 535 -22.73 -5.84 6.75
CA TYR A 535 -23.27 -7.19 6.83
C TYR A 535 -22.33 -8.26 6.24
N LEU A 536 -21.57 -7.92 5.20
CA LEU A 536 -20.46 -8.71 4.69
C LEU A 536 -19.17 -8.45 5.47
N LEU A 537 -18.82 -7.17 5.60
CA LEU A 537 -17.48 -6.74 5.97
C LEU A 537 -17.16 -6.95 7.46
N MET A 538 -18.14 -6.85 8.35
CA MET A 538 -17.93 -7.07 9.78
C MET A 538 -18.06 -8.56 10.12
N PRO A 539 -17.00 -9.20 10.68
CA PRO A 539 -17.07 -10.58 11.11
C PRO A 539 -17.88 -10.74 12.41
N SER A 540 -18.28 -11.97 12.72
CA SER A 540 -18.72 -12.34 14.07
C SER A 540 -17.60 -12.18 15.10
N ALA A 541 -17.98 -12.12 16.39
CA ALA A 541 -17.04 -12.13 17.50
C ALA A 541 -16.10 -13.35 17.49
N GLU A 542 -16.63 -14.54 17.19
CA GLU A 542 -15.84 -15.78 17.11
C GLU A 542 -14.78 -15.71 16.00
N ARG A 543 -15.18 -15.26 14.80
CA ARG A 543 -14.26 -15.07 13.67
C ARG A 543 -13.21 -14.00 13.96
N ALA A 544 -13.58 -12.89 14.60
CA ALA A 544 -12.65 -11.83 15.02
C ALA A 544 -11.61 -12.34 16.03
N LEU A 545 -12.05 -13.04 17.09
CA LEU A 545 -11.16 -13.65 18.08
C LEU A 545 -10.19 -14.64 17.43
N MET A 546 -10.69 -15.52 16.56
CA MET A 546 -9.86 -16.49 15.83
C MET A 546 -8.82 -15.79 14.93
N LEU A 547 -9.21 -14.76 14.19
CA LEU A 547 -8.31 -13.98 13.33
C LEU A 547 -7.22 -13.26 14.13
N ASN A 548 -7.58 -12.65 15.26
CA ASN A 548 -6.63 -11.97 16.13
C ASN A 548 -5.60 -12.95 16.71
N LYS A 549 -6.04 -14.11 17.21
CA LYS A 549 -5.16 -15.16 17.73
C LYS A 549 -4.23 -15.71 16.65
N ALA A 550 -4.75 -15.96 15.45
CA ALA A 550 -3.95 -16.46 14.32
C ALA A 550 -2.85 -15.47 13.92
N TYR A 551 -3.17 -14.17 13.88
CA TYR A 551 -2.17 -13.13 13.60
C TYR A 551 -1.18 -12.96 14.77
N LYS A 552 -1.64 -13.02 16.04
CA LYS A 552 -0.72 -12.98 17.21
C LYS A 552 0.31 -14.10 17.17
N VAL A 553 -0.07 -15.32 16.75
CA VAL A 553 0.91 -16.41 16.58
C VAL A 553 1.99 -16.05 15.54
N ILE A 554 1.67 -15.30 14.48
CA ILE A 554 2.67 -14.81 13.51
C ILE A 554 3.56 -13.72 14.14
N VAL A 555 2.99 -12.85 14.98
CA VAL A 555 3.78 -11.86 15.76
C VAL A 555 4.74 -12.56 16.72
N ASP A 556 4.28 -13.57 17.46
CA ASP A 556 5.10 -14.37 18.38
C ASP A 556 6.19 -15.18 17.64
N GLU A 557 5.95 -15.55 16.38
CA GLU A 557 6.94 -16.19 15.48
C GLU A 557 7.88 -15.19 14.78
N GLN A 558 7.52 -13.90 14.71
CA GLN A 558 8.12 -12.87 13.83
C GLN A 558 8.29 -13.30 12.35
N SER A 559 7.39 -14.16 11.84
CA SER A 559 7.53 -14.84 10.54
C SER A 559 6.83 -14.14 9.35
N PHE A 560 6.74 -12.80 9.34
CA PHE A 560 5.95 -12.05 8.35
C PHE A 560 6.52 -12.12 6.91
N ASP A 561 7.82 -12.34 6.78
CA ASP A 561 8.56 -12.62 5.55
C ASP A 561 8.16 -13.97 4.92
N GLU A 562 7.73 -14.95 5.73
CA GLU A 562 7.10 -16.18 5.29
C GLU A 562 5.60 -16.03 4.94
N GLY A 563 5.01 -14.85 5.15
CA GLY A 563 3.60 -14.49 4.87
C GLY A 563 2.88 -13.96 6.10
N ARG A 564 1.96 -13.01 5.94
CA ARG A 564 1.37 -12.23 7.07
C ARG A 564 -0.12 -12.48 7.30
N GLU A 565 -0.70 -13.39 6.54
CA GLU A 565 -2.10 -13.76 6.58
C GLU A 565 -2.41 -14.62 7.82
N GLY A 566 -3.45 -14.27 8.58
CA GLY A 566 -3.89 -14.97 9.80
C GLY A 566 -4.50 -16.36 9.55
N VAL A 567 -3.71 -17.27 8.99
CA VAL A 567 -4.07 -18.63 8.59
C VAL A 567 -4.01 -19.56 9.80
N VAL A 568 -5.15 -20.18 10.14
CA VAL A 568 -5.29 -21.12 11.27
C VAL A 568 -4.97 -22.57 10.86
N LYS A 569 -5.40 -22.97 9.66
CA LYS A 569 -5.22 -24.30 9.08
C LYS A 569 -4.56 -24.16 7.72
N PRO A 570 -3.76 -25.14 7.25
CA PRO A 570 -3.13 -25.10 5.94
C PRO A 570 -4.16 -24.82 4.83
N LEU A 571 -3.83 -23.92 3.91
CA LEU A 571 -4.68 -23.60 2.78
C LEU A 571 -4.49 -24.68 1.69
N ASN A 572 -5.57 -25.38 1.34
CA ASN A 572 -5.55 -26.39 0.27
C ASN A 572 -5.72 -25.78 -1.13
N ALA A 573 -6.27 -24.56 -1.21
CA ALA A 573 -6.61 -23.86 -2.45
C ALA A 573 -5.42 -23.10 -3.09
N ILE A 574 -4.21 -23.22 -2.54
CA ILE A 574 -3.03 -22.44 -2.95
C ILE A 574 -1.91 -23.37 -3.44
N HIS A 575 -1.46 -23.16 -4.67
CA HIS A 575 -0.41 -23.98 -5.28
C HIS A 575 0.94 -23.78 -4.57
N HIS A 576 1.64 -24.89 -4.32
CA HIS A 576 3.06 -24.87 -3.91
C HIS A 576 3.99 -24.47 -5.06
N GLU A 577 3.60 -24.84 -6.28
CA GLU A 577 4.32 -24.59 -7.52
C GLU A 577 3.31 -24.57 -8.67
N VAL A 578 3.53 -23.71 -9.67
CA VAL A 578 2.78 -23.62 -10.93
C VAL A 578 3.74 -23.77 -12.10
N GLU A 579 3.27 -24.27 -13.25
CA GLU A 579 4.06 -24.24 -14.49
C GLU A 579 4.00 -22.85 -15.14
N LEU A 580 5.04 -22.48 -15.89
CA LEU A 580 5.06 -21.23 -16.66
C LEU A 580 3.90 -21.21 -17.67
N ASP A 581 3.14 -20.11 -17.67
CA ASP A 581 1.94 -19.92 -18.50
C ASP A 581 0.88 -21.03 -18.28
N GLN A 582 0.88 -21.67 -17.10
CA GLN A 582 -0.15 -22.64 -16.72
C GLN A 582 -1.53 -21.96 -16.76
N PRO A 583 -2.52 -22.50 -17.49
CA PRO A 583 -3.87 -21.95 -17.49
C PRO A 583 -4.50 -22.02 -16.09
N THR A 584 -5.10 -20.93 -15.64
CA THR A 584 -5.81 -20.84 -14.35
C THR A 584 -7.17 -21.55 -14.35
N GLY A 585 -7.64 -21.98 -15.52
CA GLY A 585 -8.99 -22.53 -15.72
C GLY A 585 -10.10 -21.48 -15.83
N VAL A 586 -9.82 -20.21 -15.53
CA VAL A 586 -10.70 -19.07 -15.85
C VAL A 586 -10.85 -18.96 -17.37
N LYS A 587 -12.07 -18.63 -17.82
CA LYS A 587 -12.42 -18.58 -19.25
C LYS A 587 -12.82 -17.19 -19.72
N ASP A 588 -13.46 -16.44 -18.84
CA ASP A 588 -13.98 -15.11 -19.09
C ASP A 588 -13.21 -14.10 -18.24
N VAL A 589 -12.57 -13.14 -18.91
CA VAL A 589 -11.93 -12.00 -18.26
C VAL A 589 -13.01 -11.10 -17.67
N LEU A 590 -12.93 -10.83 -16.37
CA LEU A 590 -13.87 -9.96 -15.67
C LEU A 590 -13.27 -8.55 -15.48
N SER A 591 -14.12 -7.55 -15.32
CA SER A 591 -13.72 -6.16 -15.02
C SER A 591 -13.89 -5.87 -13.53
N TYR A 592 -12.97 -5.14 -12.92
CA TYR A 592 -13.18 -4.55 -11.59
C TYR A 592 -14.17 -3.37 -11.64
N TYR A 593 -14.13 -2.60 -12.72
CA TYR A 593 -14.99 -1.44 -12.94
C TYR A 593 -16.39 -1.80 -13.46
#